data_AF-K1TQU4-F1
#
_entry.id   AF-K1TQU4-F1
#
_cell.length_a   1.000
_cell.length_b   1.000
_cell.length_c   1.000
_cell.angle_alpha   90.00
_cell.angle_beta   90.00
_cell.angle_gamma   90.00
#
_symmetry.space_group_name_H-M   'P 1'
#
loop_
_entity.id
_entity.type
_entity.pdbx_description
1 polymer ?
#
loop_
_entity_poly.entity_id
_entity_poly.type
_entity_poly.pdbx_seq_one_letter_code
_entity_poly.pdbx_strand_id
1 'polypeptide(L)'
;MSYDDKNSLWAYNTLATNGQMNTDNNAYAMFYEGIERANLAIQGIRKYGNIENNRDMAQLLGEALTLRALIYNDLIKAWGDVPARLQPNNADNVYMPRCNRDSIYKVLLADLKEAEDYCYWPNENVITKS
;
A
#
# COMPACT_ATOMS: atom_id res chain seq x y z
N MET A 1 -7.88 8.85 31.02
CA MET A 1 -7.81 9.20 29.58
C MET A 1 -8.60 8.11 28.86
N SER A 2 -9.76 8.43 28.29
CA SER A 2 -10.53 7.45 27.51
C SER A 2 -9.68 7.05 26.31
N TYR A 3 -9.42 5.76 26.12
CA TYR A 3 -8.76 5.26 24.92
C TYR A 3 -9.76 5.45 23.79
N ASP A 4 -9.57 6.50 22.97
CA ASP A 4 -10.37 6.69 21.77
C ASP A 4 -9.77 5.79 20.69
N ASP A 5 -10.54 4.85 20.17
CA ASP A 5 -10.11 3.96 19.09
C ASP A 5 -9.72 4.74 17.82
N LYS A 6 -10.25 5.95 17.63
CA LYS A 6 -9.79 6.84 16.55
C LYS A 6 -8.33 7.25 16.77
N ASN A 7 -7.92 7.36 18.04
CA ASN A 7 -6.59 7.80 18.42
C ASN A 7 -5.51 6.82 17.97
N SER A 8 -5.77 5.51 18.09
CA SER A 8 -4.80 4.50 17.69
C SER A 8 -4.62 4.45 16.16
N LEU A 9 -5.65 4.76 15.39
CA LEU A 9 -5.57 4.75 13.93
C LEU A 9 -4.73 5.89 13.37
N TRP A 10 -4.90 7.13 13.87
CA TRP A 10 -4.04 8.24 13.41
C TRP A 10 -2.58 8.06 13.81
N ALA A 11 -2.33 7.36 14.92
CA ALA A 11 -0.98 7.06 15.40
C ALA A 11 -0.36 5.80 14.73
N TYR A 12 -0.93 5.31 13.63
CA TYR A 12 -0.47 4.12 12.89
C TYR A 12 -0.38 2.84 13.73
N ASN A 13 -1.23 2.74 14.75
CA ASN A 13 -1.36 1.57 15.61
C ASN A 13 -2.69 0.85 15.30
N THR A 14 -2.70 0.13 14.18
CA THR A 14 -3.86 -0.66 13.73
C THR A 14 -4.00 -1.93 14.57
N LEU A 15 -5.01 -1.96 15.43
CA LEU A 15 -5.30 -3.08 16.34
C LEU A 15 -6.50 -3.88 15.85
N ALA A 16 -6.43 -5.22 15.95
CA ALA A 16 -7.54 -6.12 15.60
C ALA A 16 -8.82 -5.85 16.40
N THR A 17 -8.70 -5.25 17.59
CA THR A 17 -9.81 -4.94 18.50
C THR A 17 -10.38 -3.52 18.31
N ASN A 18 -9.91 -2.76 17.33
CA ASN A 18 -10.33 -1.38 17.11
C ASN A 18 -11.77 -1.33 16.56
N GLY A 19 -12.69 -0.68 17.29
CA GLY A 19 -14.09 -0.61 16.90
C GLY A 19 -14.36 0.19 15.61
N GLN A 20 -13.47 1.09 15.21
CA GLN A 20 -13.59 1.82 13.93
C GLN A 20 -13.28 0.93 12.72
N MET A 21 -12.51 -0.15 12.90
CA MET A 21 -12.16 -1.08 11.83
C MET A 21 -13.27 -2.08 11.52
N ASN A 22 -14.24 -2.24 12.42
CA ASN A 22 -15.35 -3.18 12.32
C ASN A 22 -16.70 -2.45 12.12
N THR A 23 -16.74 -1.50 11.18
CA THR A 23 -17.95 -0.78 10.78
C THR A 23 -18.51 -1.34 9.46
N ASP A 24 -19.71 -0.89 9.05
CA ASP A 24 -20.37 -1.33 7.80
C ASP A 24 -19.49 -1.13 6.56
N ASN A 25 -18.63 -0.09 6.58
CA ASN A 25 -17.54 0.10 5.62
C ASN A 25 -16.33 -0.72 6.05
N ASN A 26 -16.46 -2.05 5.96
CA ASN A 26 -15.47 -3.04 6.40
C ASN A 26 -14.03 -2.62 6.03
N ALA A 27 -13.22 -2.26 7.03
CA ALA A 27 -11.85 -1.77 6.82
C ALA A 27 -10.98 -2.78 6.05
N TYR A 28 -11.22 -4.07 6.25
CA TYR A 28 -10.56 -5.14 5.49
C TYR A 28 -10.79 -4.99 3.98
N ALA A 29 -12.03 -4.73 3.56
CA ALA A 29 -12.35 -4.50 2.16
C ALA A 29 -11.68 -3.22 1.63
N MET A 30 -11.62 -2.18 2.46
CA MET A 30 -10.99 -0.90 2.08
C MET A 30 -9.48 -0.99 1.89
N PHE A 31 -8.78 -1.78 2.71
CA PHE A 31 -7.36 -2.06 2.49
C PHE A 31 -7.15 -2.75 1.14
N TYR A 32 -7.97 -3.76 0.80
CA TYR A 32 -7.85 -4.43 -0.49
C TYR A 32 -8.20 -3.55 -1.69
N GLU A 33 -9.15 -2.63 -1.53
CA GLU A 33 -9.45 -1.64 -2.56
C GLU A 33 -8.25 -0.70 -2.80
N GLY A 34 -7.61 -0.24 -1.71
CA GLY A 34 -6.39 0.56 -1.80
C GLY A 34 -5.23 -0.20 -2.46
N ILE A 35 -5.04 -1.47 -2.08
CA ILE A 35 -4.05 -2.37 -2.69
C ILE A 35 -4.32 -2.53 -4.19
N GLU A 36 -5.57 -2.73 -4.60
CA GLU A 36 -5.93 -2.89 -6.01
C GLU A 36 -5.65 -1.63 -6.81
N ARG A 37 -5.99 -0.45 -6.28
CA ARG A 37 -5.66 0.83 -6.91
C ARG A 37 -4.16 1.01 -7.09
N ALA A 38 -3.37 0.65 -6.08
CA ALA A 38 -1.91 0.69 -6.18
C ALA A 38 -1.40 -0.30 -7.24
N ASN A 39 -1.92 -1.54 -7.29
CA ASN A 39 -1.56 -2.53 -8.30
C ASN A 39 -1.86 -2.04 -9.72
N LEU A 40 -3.03 -1.44 -9.95
CA LEU A 40 -3.42 -0.86 -11.24
C LEU A 40 -2.51 0.31 -11.63
N ALA A 41 -2.19 1.20 -10.68
CA ALA A 41 -1.28 2.30 -10.91
C ALA A 41 0.13 1.80 -11.29
N ILE A 42 0.69 0.86 -10.53
CA ILE A 42 2.00 0.26 -10.80
C ILE A 42 2.02 -0.39 -12.18
N GLN A 43 1.01 -1.20 -12.51
CA GLN A 43 0.92 -1.84 -13.82
C GLN A 43 0.81 -0.81 -14.95
N GLY A 44 -0.05 0.20 -14.79
CA GLY A 44 -0.26 1.25 -15.77
C GLY A 44 0.99 2.09 -16.01
N ILE A 45 1.64 2.56 -14.95
CA ILE A 45 2.85 3.39 -15.03
C ILE A 45 4.02 2.60 -15.60
N ARG A 46 4.22 1.34 -15.20
CA ARG A 46 5.27 0.49 -15.81
C ARG A 46 5.05 0.28 -17.31
N LYS A 47 3.79 0.17 -17.74
CA LYS A 47 3.46 -0.09 -19.15
C LYS A 47 3.48 1.16 -20.03
N TYR A 48 3.09 2.31 -19.48
CA TYR A 48 2.81 3.51 -20.28
C TYR A 48 3.51 4.77 -19.80
N GLY A 49 4.14 4.74 -18.62
CA GLY A 49 4.64 5.94 -17.95
C GLY A 49 6.00 6.45 -18.42
N ASN A 50 6.78 5.64 -19.14
CA ASN A 50 8.11 6.03 -19.63
C ASN A 50 8.99 6.64 -18.52
N ILE A 51 9.09 5.92 -17.39
CA ILE A 51 9.77 6.40 -16.17
C ILE A 51 11.25 6.76 -16.39
N GLU A 52 11.89 6.17 -17.40
CA GLU A 52 13.30 6.44 -17.75
C GLU A 52 13.52 7.87 -18.25
N ASN A 53 12.51 8.45 -18.91
CA ASN A 53 12.60 9.79 -19.51
C ASN A 53 11.66 10.80 -18.85
N ASN A 54 10.81 10.36 -17.92
CA ASN A 54 9.85 11.20 -17.23
C ASN A 54 9.94 10.98 -15.72
N ARG A 55 10.64 11.90 -15.05
CA ARG A 55 10.89 11.82 -13.60
C ARG A 55 9.61 11.96 -12.77
N ASP A 56 8.61 12.70 -13.25
CA ASP A 56 7.32 12.79 -12.56
C ASP A 56 6.56 11.46 -12.61
N MET A 57 6.69 10.71 -13.72
CA MET A 57 6.12 9.36 -13.79
C MET A 57 6.90 8.36 -12.93
N ALA A 58 8.22 8.52 -12.80
CA ALA A 58 9.01 7.74 -11.85
C ALA A 58 8.54 8.02 -10.41
N GLN A 59 8.38 9.29 -10.02
CA GLN A 59 7.83 9.69 -8.72
C GLN A 59 6.49 9.01 -8.44
N LEU A 60 5.54 9.06 -9.38
CA LEU A 60 4.23 8.43 -9.22
C LEU A 60 4.34 6.90 -9.06
N LEU A 61 5.31 6.26 -9.71
CA LEU A 61 5.58 4.83 -9.50
C LEU A 61 6.11 4.58 -8.08
N GLY A 62 7.06 5.39 -7.60
CA GLY A 62 7.61 5.32 -6.25
C GLY A 62 6.53 5.50 -5.18
N GLU A 63 5.63 6.46 -5.37
CA GLU A 63 4.48 6.67 -4.48
C GLU A 63 3.52 5.48 -4.49
N ALA A 64 3.20 4.91 -5.65
CA ALA A 64 2.29 3.77 -5.75
C ALA A 64 2.87 2.50 -5.07
N LEU A 65 4.17 2.23 -5.26
CA LEU A 65 4.91 1.15 -4.57
C LEU A 65 4.89 1.36 -3.06
N THR A 66 5.17 2.58 -2.60
CA THR A 66 5.16 2.93 -1.17
C THR A 66 3.78 2.79 -0.55
N LEU A 67 2.72 3.24 -1.25
CA LEU A 67 1.34 3.09 -0.80
C LEU A 67 0.95 1.61 -0.69
N ARG A 68 1.32 0.76 -1.67
CA ARG A 68 1.07 -0.68 -1.58
C ARG A 68 1.72 -1.28 -0.33
N ALA A 69 2.98 -0.94 -0.06
CA ALA A 69 3.71 -1.39 1.12
C ALA A 69 3.07 -0.93 2.44
N LEU A 70 2.70 0.34 2.54
CA LEU A 70 2.05 0.93 3.72
C LEU A 70 0.72 0.24 4.03
N ILE A 71 -0.15 0.14 3.02
CA ILE A 71 -1.51 -0.41 3.15
C ILE A 71 -1.44 -1.90 3.54
N TYR A 72 -0.54 -2.68 2.93
CA TYR A 72 -0.34 -4.08 3.34
C TYR A 72 0.21 -4.22 4.76
N ASN A 73 1.15 -3.35 5.16
CA ASN A 73 1.71 -3.40 6.51
C ASN A 73 0.62 -3.20 7.58
N ASP A 74 -0.27 -2.24 7.37
CA ASP A 74 -1.37 -1.98 8.30
C ASP A 74 -2.42 -3.10 8.30
N LEU A 75 -2.69 -3.69 7.14
CA LEU A 75 -3.55 -4.88 7.00
C LEU A 75 -2.96 -6.09 7.76
N ILE A 76 -1.67 -6.37 7.60
CA ILE A 76 -0.99 -7.49 8.27
C ILE A 76 -0.93 -7.28 9.79
N LYS A 77 -0.69 -6.05 10.26
CA LYS A 77 -0.71 -5.74 11.70
C LYS A 77 -2.06 -6.07 12.34
N ALA A 78 -3.15 -5.80 11.64
CA ALA A 78 -4.49 -6.01 12.17
C ALA A 78 -5.02 -7.45 11.99
N TRP A 79 -4.65 -8.19 10.93
CA TRP A 79 -5.19 -9.54 10.65
C TRP A 79 -4.16 -10.67 10.52
N GLY A 80 -2.87 -10.37 10.59
CA GLY A 80 -1.79 -11.35 10.40
C GLY A 80 -1.67 -11.80 8.94
N ASP A 81 -1.66 -13.10 8.73
CA ASP A 81 -1.47 -13.71 7.41
C ASP A 81 -2.68 -13.44 6.51
N VAL A 82 -2.55 -12.88 5.32
CA VAL A 82 -3.69 -12.50 4.47
C VAL A 82 -3.47 -12.92 3.02
N PRO A 83 -4.50 -12.96 2.16
CA PRO A 83 -4.31 -13.21 0.73
C PRO A 83 -3.35 -12.19 0.07
N ALA A 84 -2.36 -12.69 -0.66
CA ALA A 84 -1.33 -11.86 -1.31
C ALA A 84 -1.78 -11.36 -2.70
N ARG A 85 -2.68 -10.37 -2.74
CA ARG A 85 -3.13 -9.68 -3.95
C ARG A 85 -2.11 -8.63 -4.43
N LEU A 86 -1.04 -9.08 -5.05
CA LEU A 86 0.09 -8.23 -5.48
C LEU A 86 0.06 -7.86 -6.98
N GLN A 87 -0.99 -8.30 -7.67
CA GLN A 87 -1.27 -7.99 -9.06
C GLN A 87 -2.72 -7.53 -9.19
N PRO A 88 -3.06 -6.76 -10.23
CA PRO A 88 -4.45 -6.40 -10.50
C PRO A 88 -5.36 -7.61 -10.55
N ASN A 89 -6.57 -7.46 -10.04
CA ASN A 89 -7.52 -8.56 -9.99
C ASN A 89 -7.98 -8.94 -11.41
N ASN A 90 -8.14 -10.24 -11.63
CA ASN A 90 -8.70 -10.82 -12.83
C ASN A 90 -9.62 -12.00 -12.43
N ALA A 91 -10.28 -12.62 -13.40
CA ALA A 91 -11.22 -13.72 -13.14
C ALA A 91 -10.57 -14.91 -12.40
N ASP A 92 -9.26 -15.12 -12.58
CA ASP A 92 -8.55 -16.29 -12.08
C ASP A 92 -7.97 -16.09 -10.66
N ASN A 93 -7.87 -14.85 -10.18
CA ASN A 93 -7.15 -14.52 -8.94
C ASN A 93 -8.06 -13.94 -7.83
N VAL A 94 -9.38 -13.90 -8.04
CA VAL A 94 -10.35 -13.36 -7.06
C VAL A 94 -10.28 -14.11 -5.72
N TYR A 95 -10.11 -15.42 -5.77
CA TYR A 95 -10.10 -16.32 -4.61
C TYR A 95 -8.69 -16.84 -4.33
N MET A 96 -7.90 -16.04 -3.61
CA MET A 96 -6.59 -16.45 -3.13
C MET A 96 -6.63 -16.91 -1.66
N PRO A 97 -5.96 -18.02 -1.30
CA PRO A 97 -5.80 -18.41 0.09
C PRO A 97 -4.92 -17.42 0.85
N ARG A 98 -4.97 -17.46 2.19
CA ARG A 98 -4.06 -16.69 3.04
C ARG A 98 -2.62 -17.11 2.77
N CYS A 99 -1.73 -16.14 2.65
CA CYS A 99 -0.30 -16.35 2.47
C CYS A 99 0.44 -16.00 3.76
N ASN A 100 1.57 -16.66 4.00
CA ASN A 100 2.46 -16.30 5.10
C ASN A 100 2.91 -14.83 4.96
N ARG A 101 2.82 -14.05 6.04
CA ARG A 101 3.16 -12.63 6.04
C ARG A 101 4.61 -12.35 5.59
N ASP A 102 5.55 -13.24 5.86
CA ASP A 102 6.95 -13.09 5.48
C ASP A 102 7.12 -13.06 3.95
N SER A 103 6.31 -13.85 3.24
CA SER A 103 6.29 -13.83 1.77
C SER A 103 5.78 -12.50 1.24
N ILE A 104 4.78 -11.91 1.90
CA ILE A 104 4.27 -10.58 1.53
C ILE A 104 5.33 -9.52 1.84
N TYR A 105 5.91 -9.53 3.05
CA TYR A 105 6.95 -8.57 3.45
C TYR A 105 8.16 -8.55 2.52
N LYS A 106 8.59 -9.71 2.00
CA LYS A 106 9.67 -9.76 1.00
C LYS A 106 9.34 -8.93 -0.25
N VAL A 107 8.09 -8.98 -0.71
CA VAL A 107 7.65 -8.16 -1.85
C VAL A 107 7.56 -6.69 -1.47
N LEU A 108 7.00 -6.36 -0.31
CA LEU A 108 6.88 -4.95 0.11
C LEU A 108 8.25 -4.30 0.32
N LEU A 109 9.24 -5.04 0.84
CA LEU A 109 10.61 -4.56 0.97
C LEU A 109 11.27 -4.31 -0.39
N ALA A 110 11.01 -5.18 -1.38
CA ALA A 110 11.47 -4.96 -2.74
C ALA A 110 10.81 -3.71 -3.38
N ASP A 111 9.51 -3.54 -3.18
CA ASP A 111 8.76 -2.36 -3.63
C ASP A 111 9.36 -1.07 -3.05
N LEU A 112 9.64 -1.05 -1.74
CA LEU A 112 10.22 0.11 -1.07
C LEU A 112 11.66 0.37 -1.52
N LYS A 113 12.45 -0.69 -1.77
CA LYS A 113 13.82 -0.55 -2.26
C LYS A 113 13.87 0.04 -3.66
N GLU A 114 12.91 -0.32 -4.52
CA GLU A 114 12.74 0.27 -5.85
C GLU A 114 12.23 1.71 -5.76
N ALA A 115 11.25 1.98 -4.89
CA ALA A 115 10.67 3.31 -4.72
C ALA A 115 11.69 4.37 -4.25
N GLU A 116 12.68 3.98 -3.45
CA GLU A 116 13.76 4.85 -2.98
C GLU A 116 14.48 5.56 -4.15
N ASP A 117 14.66 4.88 -5.27
CA ASP A 117 15.39 5.42 -6.43
C ASP A 117 14.52 6.39 -7.28
N TYR A 118 13.21 6.44 -7.03
CA TYR A 118 12.25 7.23 -7.80
C TYR A 118 11.73 8.46 -7.08
N CYS A 119 11.69 8.43 -5.76
CA CYS A 119 11.16 9.51 -4.95
C CYS A 119 12.08 10.75 -4.97
N TYR A 120 11.49 11.94 -5.18
CA TYR A 120 12.20 13.21 -5.07
C TYR A 120 12.73 13.43 -3.65
N TRP A 121 13.95 13.96 -3.57
CA TRP A 121 14.48 14.49 -2.33
C TRP A 121 13.76 15.79 -1.92
N PRO A 122 13.79 16.15 -0.62
CA PRO A 122 13.27 17.43 -0.16
C PRO A 122 13.87 18.59 -0.95
N ASN A 123 13.02 19.53 -1.37
CA ASN A 123 13.34 20.71 -2.19
C ASN A 123 13.82 20.44 -3.64
N GLU A 124 13.79 19.19 -4.11
CA GLU A 124 14.21 18.83 -5.47
C GLU A 124 13.16 19.17 -6.55
N ASN A 125 11.87 19.19 -6.19
CA ASN A 125 10.76 19.54 -7.07
C ASN A 125 9.94 20.70 -6.47
N VAL A 126 9.20 21.43 -7.31
CA VAL A 126 8.16 22.39 -6.91
C VAL A 126 7.22 21.80 -5.85
N ILE A 127 6.87 20.50 -5.97
CA ILE A 127 5.98 19.82 -5.02
C ILE A 127 6.66 19.52 -3.67
N THR A 128 7.99 19.32 -3.65
CA THR A 128 8.75 19.00 -2.43
C THR A 128 9.41 20.23 -1.79
N LYS A 129 9.09 21.44 -2.26
CA LYS A 129 9.52 22.70 -1.64
C LYS A 129 8.59 23.07 -0.49
N SER A 130 9.17 23.26 0.68
CA SER A 130 8.52 23.78 1.90
C SER A 130 8.41 25.30 1.90
#